data_AF-A0A6N2Z2Z0-F1
#
_entry.id   AF-A0A6N2Z2Z0-F1
#
_cell.length_a   1.000
_cell.length_b   1.000
_cell.length_c   1.000
_cell.angle_alpha   90.00
_cell.angle_beta   90.00
_cell.angle_gamma   90.00
#
_symmetry.space_group_name_H-M   'P 1'
#
loop_
_entity.id
_entity.type
_entity.pdbx_description
1 polymer ?
#
loop_
_entity_poly.entity_id
_entity_poly.type
_entity_poly.pdbx_seq_one_letter_code
_entity_poly.pdbx_strand_id
1 'polypeptide(L)'
;MAENQNRDNTNENIYFESFYLSNFKKFTRKMYRLGELAFPQPIKAKVFVIFIATVALLLLLRFIPFLNIFVTWIPFFVYYGLIPALVAYLLAEFKEEDRAFYKYFKSYIKYQRRKKQNEAYLKGEIIKLNEMKKEE
;
A
#
# COMPACT_ATOMS: atom_id res chain seq x y z
N MET A 1 -14.89 67.31 46.56
CA MET A 1 -15.93 66.62 45.76
C MET A 1 -15.38 66.39 44.37
N ALA A 2 -14.88 65.18 44.11
CA ALA A 2 -14.58 64.69 42.77
C ALA A 2 -14.74 63.17 42.83
N GLU A 3 -15.98 62.74 42.71
CA GLU A 3 -16.37 61.37 42.40
C GLU A 3 -15.93 61.11 40.97
N ASN A 4 -14.97 60.20 40.76
CA ASN A 4 -14.59 59.84 39.40
C ASN A 4 -14.18 58.37 39.29
N GLN A 5 -15.16 57.61 38.78
CA GLN A 5 -14.99 56.52 37.82
C GLN A 5 -14.26 55.26 38.30
N ASN A 6 -15.00 54.48 39.10
CA ASN A 6 -14.92 53.03 38.99
C ASN A 6 -15.73 52.60 37.75
N ARG A 7 -15.05 52.30 36.64
CA ARG A 7 -15.65 51.62 35.47
C ARG A 7 -14.91 50.32 35.29
N ASP A 8 -15.53 49.25 35.78
CA ASP A 8 -15.17 47.86 35.52
C ASP A 8 -15.06 47.61 34.01
N ASN A 9 -13.83 47.40 33.55
CA ASN A 9 -13.52 46.93 32.20
C ASN A 9 -13.35 45.41 32.24
N THR A 10 -14.40 44.67 32.53
CA THR A 10 -14.41 43.21 32.40
C THR A 10 -14.99 42.82 31.05
N ASN A 11 -14.21 43.01 29.99
CA ASN A 11 -14.41 42.28 28.74
C ASN A 11 -13.81 40.88 28.91
N GLU A 12 -14.50 40.02 29.65
CA GLU A 12 -14.21 38.59 29.65
C GLU A 12 -14.61 38.02 28.29
N ASN A 13 -13.63 37.86 27.41
CA ASN A 13 -13.80 37.11 26.17
C ASN A 13 -14.05 35.64 26.55
N ILE A 14 -15.28 35.17 26.36
CA ILE A 14 -15.66 33.78 26.59
C ILE A 14 -15.17 32.97 25.38
N TYR A 15 -14.08 32.22 25.56
CA TYR A 15 -13.56 31.29 24.55
C TYR A 15 -14.29 29.95 24.65
N PHE A 16 -14.90 29.51 23.56
CA PHE A 16 -15.43 28.15 23.42
C PHE A 16 -14.40 27.30 22.68
N GLU A 17 -13.90 26.22 23.31
CA GLU A 17 -13.06 25.25 22.62
C GLU A 17 -13.88 24.47 21.59
N SER A 18 -13.65 24.72 20.30
CA SER A 18 -14.26 23.97 19.21
C SER A 18 -13.32 22.86 18.72
N PHE A 19 -13.72 21.60 18.93
CA PHE A 19 -12.98 20.44 18.44
C PHE A 19 -13.43 20.07 17.02
N TYR A 20 -12.60 20.36 16.02
CA TYR A 20 -12.82 19.96 14.64
C TYR A 20 -12.32 18.53 14.37
N LEU A 21 -12.95 17.80 13.44
CA LEU A 21 -12.53 16.43 13.09
C LEU A 21 -11.07 16.33 12.62
N SER A 22 -10.46 17.43 12.13
CA SER A 22 -9.05 17.47 11.74
C SER A 22 -8.07 17.42 12.91
N ASN A 23 -8.50 17.76 14.13
CA ASN A 23 -7.66 17.73 15.34
C ASN A 23 -7.38 16.30 15.82
N PHE A 24 -8.13 15.30 15.33
CA PHE A 24 -7.84 13.90 15.56
C PHE A 24 -6.71 13.45 14.62
N LYS A 25 -5.46 13.73 15.02
CA LYS A 25 -4.27 13.13 14.38
C LYS A 25 -4.40 11.61 14.43
N LYS A 26 -4.66 10.97 13.28
CA LYS A 26 -4.54 9.52 13.13
C LYS A 26 -3.07 9.14 13.37
N PHE A 27 -2.76 8.72 14.59
CA PHE A 27 -1.47 8.10 14.93
C PHE A 27 -1.34 6.80 14.15
N THR A 28 -0.83 6.89 12.92
CA THR A 28 -0.40 5.71 12.17
C THR A 28 0.92 5.25 12.80
N ARG A 29 0.83 4.25 13.69
CA ARG A 29 2.00 3.57 14.24
C ARG A 29 2.73 2.88 13.09
N LYS A 30 3.79 3.52 12.61
CA LYS A 30 4.64 3.04 11.52
C LYS A 30 5.92 2.51 12.13
N MET A 31 6.29 1.27 11.81
CA MET A 31 7.52 0.66 12.30
C MET A 31 8.64 0.96 11.30
N TYR A 32 9.63 1.75 11.72
CA TYR A 32 10.78 2.15 10.90
C TYR A 32 12.02 1.28 11.11
N ARG A 33 12.01 0.42 12.13
CA ARG A 33 13.14 -0.47 12.48
C ARG A 33 12.61 -1.84 12.86
N LEU A 34 13.27 -2.89 12.36
CA LEU A 34 13.17 -4.26 12.91
C LEU A 34 14.56 -4.62 13.43
N GLY A 35 14.72 -4.65 14.76
CA GLY A 35 16.03 -4.81 15.39
C GLY A 35 17.00 -3.68 15.02
N GLU A 36 18.17 -4.02 14.48
CA GLU A 36 19.19 -3.06 14.04
C GLU A 36 18.95 -2.52 12.62
N LEU A 37 18.11 -3.20 11.83
CA LEU A 37 17.84 -2.82 10.45
C LEU A 37 16.86 -1.63 10.40
N ALA A 38 17.37 -0.45 10.01
CA ALA A 38 16.56 0.71 9.70
C ALA A 38 16.05 0.61 8.26
N PHE A 39 14.73 0.62 8.09
CA PHE A 39 14.14 0.61 6.76
C PHE A 39 14.00 2.05 6.25
N PRO A 40 14.33 2.32 4.97
CA PRO A 40 14.12 3.63 4.38
C PRO A 40 12.63 4.00 4.32
N GLN A 41 11.74 3.00 4.32
CA GLN A 41 10.30 3.18 4.36
C GLN A 41 9.66 2.45 5.55
N PRO A 42 8.62 3.03 6.15
CA PRO A 42 7.91 2.42 7.26
C PRO A 42 7.16 1.16 6.85
N ILE A 43 7.41 0.06 7.55
CA ILE A 43 6.68 -1.19 7.35
C ILE A 43 5.32 -1.04 8.02
N LYS A 44 4.25 -1.16 7.21
CA LYS A 44 2.87 -1.16 7.71
C LYS A 44 2.62 -2.50 8.44
N ALA A 45 1.89 -2.46 9.54
CA ALA A 45 1.48 -3.68 10.27
C ALA A 45 0.76 -4.69 9.35
N LYS A 46 -0.01 -4.22 8.35
CA LYS A 46 -0.65 -5.06 7.32
C LYS A 46 0.36 -5.96 6.59
N VAL A 47 1.57 -5.46 6.27
CA VAL A 47 2.60 -6.24 5.57
C VAL A 47 3.12 -7.37 6.47
N PHE A 48 3.33 -7.06 7.75
CA PHE A 48 3.76 -8.06 8.74
C PHE A 48 2.70 -9.16 8.95
N VAL A 49 1.42 -8.79 9.02
CA VAL A 49 0.32 -9.75 9.09
C VAL A 49 0.28 -10.64 7.84
N ILE A 50 0.44 -10.07 6.64
CA ILE A 50 0.48 -10.84 5.39
C ILE A 50 1.68 -11.80 5.36
N PHE A 51 2.85 -11.35 5.85
CA PHE A 51 4.03 -12.20 5.97
C PHE A 51 3.75 -13.42 6.86
N ILE A 52 3.26 -13.20 8.08
CA ILE A 52 2.92 -14.28 9.02
C ILE A 52 1.86 -15.22 8.43
N ALA A 53 0.80 -14.67 7.83
CA ALA A 53 -0.26 -15.46 7.21
C ALA A 53 0.28 -16.34 6.08
N THR A 54 1.21 -15.81 5.28
CA THR A 54 1.85 -16.57 4.20
C THR A 54 2.75 -17.68 4.74
N VAL A 55 3.56 -17.41 5.77
CA VAL A 55 4.37 -18.44 6.44
C VAL A 55 3.49 -19.56 6.99
N ALA A 56 2.40 -19.22 7.68
CA ALA A 56 1.45 -20.18 8.21
C ALA A 56 0.82 -21.04 7.10
N LEU A 57 0.43 -20.42 5.98
CA LEU A 57 -0.09 -21.12 4.82
C LEU A 57 0.93 -22.11 4.23
N LEU A 58 2.20 -21.69 4.09
CA LEU A 58 3.28 -22.53 3.57
C LEU A 58 3.63 -23.70 4.51
N LEU A 59 3.48 -23.50 5.83
CA LEU A 59 3.59 -24.57 6.82
C LEU A 59 2.47 -25.60 6.64
N LEU A 60 1.22 -25.15 6.50
CA LEU A 60 0.08 -26.03 6.23
C LEU A 60 0.25 -26.79 4.92
N LEU A 61 0.76 -26.13 3.87
CA LEU A 61 1.02 -26.76 2.57
C LEU A 61 1.99 -27.93 2.65
N ARG A 62 2.93 -27.89 3.61
CA ARG A 62 3.93 -28.95 3.80
C ARG A 62 3.35 -30.23 4.39
N PHE A 63 2.21 -30.14 5.08
CA PHE A 63 1.47 -31.32 5.57
C PHE A 63 0.75 -32.07 4.45
N ILE A 64 0.63 -31.48 3.26
CA ILE A 64 0.01 -32.13 2.10
C ILE A 64 1.11 -32.92 1.36
N PRO A 65 1.09 -34.28 1.40
CA PRO A 65 2.21 -35.10 0.93
C PRO A 65 2.52 -34.92 -0.56
N PHE A 66 1.49 -34.73 -1.40
CA PHE A 66 1.66 -34.53 -2.84
C PHE A 66 2.33 -33.21 -3.20
N LEU A 67 2.03 -32.14 -2.47
CA LEU A 67 2.61 -30.81 -2.72
C LEU A 67 4.02 -30.68 -2.15
N ASN A 68 4.31 -31.42 -1.08
CA ASN A 68 5.62 -31.41 -0.44
C ASN A 68 6.74 -31.84 -1.40
N ILE A 69 6.47 -32.74 -2.35
CA ILE A 69 7.46 -33.20 -3.34
C ILE A 69 8.01 -32.04 -4.17
N PHE A 70 7.16 -31.10 -4.60
CA PHE A 70 7.57 -29.93 -5.38
C PHE A 70 8.35 -28.90 -4.55
N VAL A 71 8.12 -28.89 -3.23
CA VAL A 71 8.67 -27.89 -2.31
C VAL A 71 9.97 -28.34 -1.67
N THR A 72 10.19 -29.66 -1.53
CA THR A 72 11.33 -30.22 -0.79
C THR A 72 12.69 -29.82 -1.39
N TRP A 73 12.74 -29.54 -2.69
CA TRP A 73 13.95 -29.06 -3.37
C TRP A 73 14.34 -27.62 -3.02
N ILE A 74 13.43 -26.82 -2.48
CA ILE A 74 13.70 -25.42 -2.14
C ILE A 74 14.40 -25.36 -0.78
N PRO A 75 15.52 -24.62 -0.64
CA PRO A 75 16.17 -24.43 0.64
C PRO A 75 15.21 -23.83 1.68
N PHE A 76 15.28 -24.32 2.92
CA PHE A 76 14.38 -23.92 4.01
C PHE A 76 14.24 -22.39 4.16
N PHE A 77 15.36 -21.68 4.12
CA PHE A 77 15.40 -20.22 4.21
C PHE A 77 14.66 -19.53 3.07
N VAL A 78 14.77 -20.05 1.85
CA VAL A 78 14.10 -19.48 0.68
C VAL A 78 12.59 -19.71 0.80
N TYR A 79 12.18 -20.92 1.22
CA TYR A 79 10.77 -21.26 1.32
C TYR A 79 10.03 -20.50 2.43
N TYR A 80 10.60 -20.38 3.62
CA TYR A 80 9.92 -19.72 4.75
C TYR A 80 10.31 -18.26 4.97
N GLY A 81 11.43 -17.80 4.41
CA GLY A 81 11.87 -16.41 4.51
C GLY A 81 11.54 -15.64 3.24
N LEU A 82 12.18 -16.02 2.14
CA LEU A 82 12.18 -15.23 0.91
C LEU A 82 10.80 -15.22 0.22
N ILE A 83 10.14 -16.38 0.10
CA ILE A 83 8.80 -16.45 -0.54
C ILE A 83 7.77 -15.61 0.22
N PRO A 84 7.59 -15.74 1.55
CA PRO A 84 6.67 -14.90 2.30
C PRO A 84 7.03 -13.42 2.26
N ALA A 85 8.32 -13.08 2.30
CA ALA A 85 8.77 -11.69 2.19
C ALA A 85 8.41 -11.08 0.82
N LEU A 86 8.65 -11.81 -0.27
CA LEU A 86 8.24 -11.40 -1.61
C LEU A 86 6.72 -11.25 -1.71
N VAL A 87 5.96 -12.24 -1.24
CA VAL A 87 4.49 -12.19 -1.28
C VAL A 87 3.97 -10.98 -0.51
N ALA A 88 4.48 -10.75 0.69
CA ALA A 88 4.13 -9.59 1.50
C ALA A 88 4.51 -8.26 0.82
N TYR A 89 5.66 -8.20 0.14
CA TYR A 89 6.09 -7.04 -0.64
C TYR A 89 5.18 -6.80 -1.86
N LEU A 90 4.80 -7.84 -2.60
CA LEU A 90 3.91 -7.72 -3.76
C LEU A 90 2.48 -7.32 -3.38
N LEU A 91 2.01 -7.75 -2.22
CA LEU A 91 0.69 -7.40 -1.68
C LEU A 91 0.69 -6.09 -0.91
N ALA A 92 1.86 -5.57 -0.55
CA ALA A 92 1.99 -4.26 0.07
C ALA A 92 1.51 -3.19 -0.92
N GLU A 93 0.53 -2.39 -0.49
CA GLU A 93 0.19 -1.15 -1.17
C GLU A 93 1.30 -0.13 -0.85
N PHE A 94 2.16 0.15 -1.84
CA PHE A 94 3.13 1.23 -1.76
C PHE A 94 2.40 2.56 -1.62
N LYS A 95 3.03 3.53 -0.95
CA LYS A 95 2.41 4.84 -0.69
C LYS A 95 2.66 5.85 -1.80
N GLU A 96 3.67 5.62 -2.64
CA GLU A 96 4.08 6.53 -3.71
C GLU A 96 3.18 6.42 -4.95
N GLU A 97 2.59 5.25 -5.15
CA GLU A 97 1.48 5.03 -6.07
C GLU A 97 0.39 4.37 -5.23
N ASP A 98 -0.81 4.95 -5.11
CA ASP A 98 -1.96 4.42 -4.34
C ASP A 98 -2.52 3.08 -4.91
N ARG A 99 -1.63 2.19 -5.35
CA ARG A 99 -1.87 0.99 -6.13
C ARG A 99 -0.98 -0.11 -5.58
N ALA A 100 -1.59 -1.23 -5.21
CA ALA A 100 -0.85 -2.45 -4.93
C ALA A 100 -0.02 -2.85 -6.17
N PHE A 101 1.18 -3.40 -5.96
CA PHE A 101 2.05 -3.87 -7.04
C PHE A 101 1.33 -4.86 -7.97
N TYR A 102 0.42 -5.68 -7.42
CA TYR A 102 -0.48 -6.53 -8.22
C TYR A 102 -1.34 -5.75 -9.24
N LYS A 103 -1.88 -4.58 -8.88
CA LYS A 103 -2.67 -3.73 -9.80
C LYS A 103 -1.78 -3.20 -10.94
N TYR A 104 -0.55 -2.80 -10.61
CA TYR A 104 0.44 -2.41 -11.61
C TYR A 104 0.72 -3.58 -12.58
N PHE A 105 1.05 -4.76 -12.05
CA PHE A 105 1.37 -5.93 -12.86
C PHE A 105 0.20 -6.35 -13.76
N LYS A 106 -1.04 -6.34 -13.24
CA LYS A 106 -2.25 -6.58 -14.03
C LYS A 106 -2.38 -5.59 -15.19
N SER A 107 -2.13 -4.30 -14.94
CA SER A 107 -2.18 -3.25 -15.97
C SER A 107 -1.07 -3.42 -17.01
N TYR A 108 0.12 -3.84 -16.58
CA TYR A 108 1.27 -4.12 -17.43
C TYR A 108 1.01 -5.32 -18.34
N ILE A 109 0.49 -6.44 -17.83
CA ILE A 109 0.09 -7.59 -18.66
C ILE A 109 -0.96 -7.18 -19.68
N LYS A 110 -1.99 -6.43 -19.26
CA LYS A 110 -3.02 -5.93 -20.18
C LYS A 110 -2.41 -5.04 -21.27
N TYR A 111 -1.44 -4.21 -20.93
CA TYR A 111 -0.69 -3.41 -21.89
C TYR A 111 0.13 -4.28 -22.86
N GLN A 112 0.89 -5.25 -22.38
CA GLN A 112 1.68 -6.14 -23.24
C GLN A 112 0.81 -6.96 -24.19
N ARG A 113 -0.37 -7.42 -23.73
CA ARG A 113 -1.33 -8.10 -24.59
C ARG A 113 -1.81 -7.19 -25.73
N ARG A 114 -2.19 -5.94 -25.41
CA ARG A 114 -2.61 -4.95 -26.41
C ARG A 114 -1.50 -4.58 -27.38
N LYS A 115 -0.27 -4.43 -26.88
CA LYS A 115 0.93 -4.19 -27.70
C LYS A 115 1.13 -5.31 -28.72
N LYS A 116 0.94 -6.58 -28.33
CA LYS A 116 1.00 -7.71 -29.26
C LYS A 116 -0.14 -7.70 -30.29
N GLN A 117 -1.31 -7.18 -29.91
CA GLN A 117 -2.49 -7.08 -30.78
C GLN A 117 -2.49 -5.83 -31.67
N ASN A 118 -1.49 -4.93 -31.53
CA ASN A 118 -1.44 -3.63 -32.19
C ASN A 118 -2.72 -2.79 -31.97
N GLU A 119 -3.34 -2.92 -30.80
CA GLU A 119 -4.56 -2.20 -30.44
C GLU A 119 -4.22 -0.97 -29.58
N ALA A 120 -4.65 0.21 -30.04
CA ALA A 120 -4.62 1.46 -29.29
C ALA A 120 -6.04 1.88 -28.89
N TYR A 121 -6.19 2.62 -27.80
CA TYR A 121 -7.48 3.19 -27.41
C TYR A 121 -7.45 4.70 -27.66
N LEU A 122 -8.30 5.19 -28.55
CA LEU A 122 -8.52 6.62 -28.76
C LEU A 122 -9.96 6.91 -28.33
N LYS A 123 -10.15 7.79 -27.33
CA LYS A 123 -11.48 8.13 -26.79
C LYS A 123 -12.37 6.93 -26.38
N GLY A 124 -11.75 5.81 -26.01
CA GLY A 124 -12.47 4.59 -25.60
C GLY A 124 -12.73 3.58 -26.71
N GLU A 125 -12.43 3.91 -27.96
CA GLU A 125 -12.55 3.00 -29.10
C GLU A 125 -11.23 2.28 -29.39
N ILE A 126 -11.31 1.01 -29.79
CA ILE A 126 -10.16 0.18 -30.15
C ILE A 126 -9.79 0.49 -31.59
N ILE A 127 -8.60 1.06 -31.81
CA ILE A 127 -8.03 1.29 -33.13
C ILE A 127 -6.90 0.28 -33.36
N LYS A 128 -6.92 -0.41 -34.50
CA LYS A 128 -5.81 -1.25 -34.92
C LYS A 128 -4.75 -0.39 -35.60
N LEU A 129 -3.56 -0.32 -35.01
CA LEU A 129 -2.43 0.47 -35.52
C LEU A 129 -1.97 0.01 -36.93
N ASN A 130 -2.27 -1.24 -37.32
CA ASN A 130 -1.98 -1.75 -38.66
C ASN A 130 -2.85 -1.10 -39.76
N GLU A 131 -4.02 -0.58 -39.42
CA GLU A 131 -4.95 0.04 -40.38
C GLU A 131 -4.53 1.49 -40.65
N MET A 132 -4.07 2.23 -39.64
CA MET A 132 -3.54 3.59 -39.82
C MET A 132 -2.24 3.64 -40.64
N LYS A 133 -1.40 2.60 -40.58
CA LYS A 133 -0.16 2.56 -41.38
C LYS A 133 -0.38 2.28 -42.88
N LYS A 134 -1.62 2.00 -43.30
CA LYS A 134 -1.97 1.82 -44.73
C LYS A 134 -2.53 3.09 -45.39
N GLU A 135 -2.84 4.12 -44.60
CA GLU A 135 -3.42 5.38 -45.07
C GLU A 135 -2.37 6.51 -45.19
N GLU A 136 -1.11 6.24 -44.81
CA GLU A 136 0.08 7.04 -45.15
C GLU A 136 0.83 6.43 -46.34
#